data_AF-A0A819IWB8-F1
#
_entry.id   AF-A0A819IWB8-F1
#
_cell.length_a   1.000
_cell.length_b   1.000
_cell.length_c   1.000
_cell.angle_alpha   90.00
_cell.angle_beta   90.00
_cell.angle_gamma   90.00
#
_symmetry.space_group_name_H-M   'P 1'
#
loop_
_entity.id
_entity.type
_entity.pdbx_description
1 polymer ?
#
loop_
_entity_poly.entity_id
_entity_poly.type
_entity_poly.pdbx_seq_one_letter_code
_entity_poly.pdbx_strand_id
1 'polypeptide(L)'
;MDNMKNKSYLKTLGLIWILIECNLVAGNIFGFASLFSELPRYGIYESECKNSSEQILFNNTKILKKDCSGQMEKYQLAFTLGIAFYNLPAIIVGMISDYLGPRSLKLIAIIFHLISWLSLGFVTPNRDWLLLFHTIFLSLTGICTLLTSFSISANFSQNRGLVTALISGAQLTGSIWYAIFQILIEKNFISLSTLAFIWASFAILMFGSAMLFLDWRFTSMNSILKSKSIKTEVKTITSHDTLIQQLINPLFIVVTLFLSCLLLTISFLPVIWYKWLLHLTGNNQQLATRYTRIYNMIAVFGIIVAPLCGFIVDYKAYRGYTQKMFNISILQTLTWIGSVALCITCMFQSIFAAIIALIILTFSRTILVAGSQALIATVFPPQFIGSLLGIMWSTAGIISFATYGLVYLTTNPTDIWRGWAIILFLCAIMSGHLIQVWILYIKSKKEKKNQLTIINEEEMKTLKSSIDN
;
A
#
# COMPACT_ATOMS: atom_id res chain seq x y z
N MET A 1 -27.45 12.33 -25.81
CA MET A 1 -27.13 11.25 -24.84
C MET A 1 -25.80 10.58 -25.15
N ASP A 2 -25.38 10.49 -26.42
CA ASP A 2 -24.16 9.79 -26.83
C ASP A 2 -22.86 10.45 -26.35
N ASN A 3 -22.79 11.79 -26.32
CA ASN A 3 -21.64 12.51 -25.75
C ASN A 3 -21.43 12.28 -24.23
N MET A 4 -22.50 11.95 -23.48
CA MET A 4 -22.37 11.60 -22.05
C MET A 4 -21.97 10.14 -21.84
N LYS A 5 -22.49 9.22 -22.67
CA LYS A 5 -22.05 7.82 -22.68
C LYS A 5 -20.57 7.70 -23.07
N ASN A 6 -20.11 8.46 -24.07
CA ASN A 6 -18.71 8.46 -24.50
C ASN A 6 -17.75 8.95 -23.40
N LYS A 7 -18.12 10.00 -22.67
CA LYS A 7 -17.33 10.48 -21.51
C LYS A 7 -17.32 9.48 -20.34
N SER A 8 -18.40 8.72 -20.13
CA SER A 8 -18.45 7.69 -19.09
C SER A 8 -17.57 6.49 -19.45
N TYR A 9 -17.59 6.06 -20.71
CA TYR A 9 -16.77 4.94 -21.19
C TYR A 9 -15.27 5.23 -21.05
N LEU A 10 -14.82 6.42 -21.47
CA LEU A 10 -13.42 6.85 -21.34
C LEU A 10 -12.93 6.88 -19.88
N LYS A 11 -13.79 7.29 -18.94
CA LYS A 11 -13.47 7.27 -17.50
C LYS A 11 -13.23 5.84 -17.00
N THR A 12 -14.12 4.91 -17.35
CA THR A 12 -13.99 3.51 -16.94
C THR A 12 -12.77 2.85 -17.58
N LEU A 13 -12.51 3.11 -18.86
CA LEU A 13 -11.33 2.62 -19.57
C LEU A 13 -10.04 3.12 -18.90
N GLY A 14 -9.98 4.41 -18.58
CA GLY A 14 -8.83 5.00 -17.88
C GLY A 14 -8.62 4.40 -16.49
N LEU A 15 -9.70 4.11 -15.75
CA LEU A 15 -9.60 3.40 -14.48
C LEU A 15 -9.02 1.99 -14.66
N ILE A 16 -9.54 1.19 -15.60
CA ILE A 16 -9.03 -0.17 -15.86
C ILE A 16 -7.54 -0.12 -16.23
N TRP A 17 -7.14 0.81 -17.10
CA TRP A 17 -5.74 0.98 -17.49
C TRP A 17 -4.84 1.28 -16.28
N ILE A 18 -5.25 2.22 -15.43
CA ILE A 18 -4.50 2.56 -14.22
C ILE A 18 -4.45 1.41 -13.23
N LEU A 19 -5.51 0.61 -13.09
CA LEU A 19 -5.48 -0.56 -12.20
C LEU A 19 -4.46 -1.60 -12.69
N ILE A 20 -4.42 -1.86 -13.99
CA ILE A 20 -3.43 -2.77 -14.59
C ILE A 20 -2.01 -2.20 -14.39
N GLU A 21 -1.80 -0.93 -14.71
CA GLU A 21 -0.51 -0.26 -14.54
C GLU A 21 -0.03 -0.27 -13.08
N CYS A 22 -0.90 0.09 -12.13
CA CYS A 22 -0.57 0.07 -10.70
C CYS A 22 -0.19 -1.33 -10.22
N ASN A 23 -0.88 -2.38 -10.71
CA ASN A 23 -0.52 -3.74 -10.37
C ASN A 23 0.85 -4.16 -10.94
N LEU A 24 1.16 -3.76 -12.18
CA LEU A 24 2.40 -4.15 -12.85
C LEU A 24 3.64 -3.36 -12.37
N VAL A 25 3.44 -2.17 -11.82
CA VAL A 25 4.53 -1.22 -11.56
C VAL A 25 4.59 -0.75 -10.10
N ALA A 26 3.47 -0.34 -9.52
CA ALA A 26 3.48 0.43 -8.26
C ALA A 26 3.85 -0.41 -7.03
N GLY A 27 3.58 -1.71 -7.07
CA GLY A 27 3.73 -2.62 -5.92
C GLY A 27 4.98 -3.48 -5.89
N ASN A 28 5.80 -3.45 -6.94
CA ASN A 28 6.75 -4.54 -7.20
C ASN A 28 7.81 -4.67 -6.11
N ILE A 29 8.32 -3.54 -5.59
CA ILE A 29 9.36 -3.55 -4.56
C ILE A 29 8.99 -4.43 -3.36
N PHE A 30 7.72 -4.45 -2.95
CA PHE A 30 7.28 -5.22 -1.78
C PHE A 30 7.43 -6.74 -1.92
N GLY A 31 7.60 -7.25 -3.15
CA GLY A 31 7.84 -8.67 -3.43
C GLY A 31 9.30 -9.04 -3.69
N PHE A 32 10.21 -8.06 -3.77
CA PHE A 32 11.60 -8.20 -4.22
C PHE A 32 12.37 -9.29 -3.48
N ALA A 33 12.08 -9.51 -2.19
CA ALA A 33 12.70 -10.55 -1.37
C ALA A 33 12.56 -11.98 -1.93
N SER A 34 11.55 -12.26 -2.78
CA SER A 34 11.43 -13.56 -3.46
C SER A 34 12.65 -13.87 -4.33
N LEU A 35 13.23 -12.83 -4.94
CA LEU A 35 14.34 -12.95 -5.87
C LEU A 35 15.66 -13.29 -5.17
N PHE A 36 15.77 -13.09 -3.85
CA PHE A 36 17.02 -13.32 -3.09
C PHE A 36 17.58 -14.73 -3.27
N SER A 37 16.69 -15.72 -3.46
CA SER A 37 17.07 -17.11 -3.71
C SER A 37 17.70 -17.36 -5.09
N GLU A 38 17.40 -16.52 -6.09
CA GLU A 38 17.88 -16.69 -7.46
C GLU A 38 19.10 -15.81 -7.77
N LEU A 39 19.26 -14.66 -7.11
CA LEU A 39 20.40 -13.75 -7.33
C LEU A 39 21.79 -14.41 -7.21
N PRO A 40 22.03 -15.39 -6.30
CA PRO A 40 23.30 -16.10 -6.22
C PRO A 40 23.68 -16.84 -7.50
N ARG A 41 22.72 -17.31 -8.31
CA ARG A 41 22.99 -17.98 -9.60
C ARG A 41 23.69 -17.07 -10.61
N TYR A 42 23.59 -15.76 -10.42
CA TYR A 42 24.19 -14.74 -11.28
C TYR A 42 25.48 -14.15 -10.68
N GLY A 43 26.01 -14.73 -9.59
CA GLY A 43 27.25 -14.28 -8.93
C GLY A 43 27.16 -12.89 -8.28
N ILE A 44 25.94 -12.38 -8.04
CA ILE A 44 25.72 -11.04 -7.49
C ILE A 44 26.17 -11.03 -6.02
N TYR A 45 27.04 -10.08 -5.64
CA TYR A 45 27.64 -10.02 -4.30
C TYR A 45 28.33 -11.33 -3.84
N GLU A 46 28.79 -12.17 -4.77
CA GLU A 46 29.47 -13.43 -4.42
C GLU A 46 30.77 -13.19 -3.64
N SER A 47 31.41 -12.03 -3.82
CA SER A 47 32.61 -11.60 -3.09
C SER A 47 32.40 -11.44 -1.59
N GLU A 48 31.16 -11.27 -1.13
CA GLU A 48 30.82 -11.12 0.30
C GLU A 48 30.76 -12.48 1.02
N CYS A 49 30.81 -13.58 0.28
CA CYS A 49 30.81 -14.91 0.86
C CYS A 49 32.23 -15.34 1.30
N LYS A 50 32.34 -15.88 2.51
CA LYS A 50 33.61 -16.35 3.10
C LYS A 50 33.66 -17.87 3.13
N ASN A 51 34.87 -18.45 3.08
CA ASN A 51 35.05 -19.87 3.34
C ASN A 51 34.76 -20.12 4.82
N SER A 52 33.74 -20.93 5.13
CA SER A 52 33.44 -21.27 6.52
C SER A 52 34.38 -22.37 7.01
N SER A 53 34.61 -22.42 8.32
CA SER A 53 35.40 -23.46 8.99
C SER A 53 34.71 -24.84 9.00
N GLU A 54 33.43 -24.91 8.60
CA GLU A 54 32.62 -26.12 8.56
C GLU A 54 32.88 -26.91 7.27
N GLN A 55 33.28 -28.18 7.42
CA GLN A 55 33.52 -29.09 6.30
C GLN A 55 32.31 -30.00 6.09
N ILE A 56 31.75 -30.01 4.89
CA ILE A 56 30.74 -30.97 4.47
C ILE A 56 31.45 -32.10 3.74
N LEU A 57 31.20 -33.35 4.16
CA LEU A 57 31.64 -34.53 3.43
C LEU A 57 30.66 -34.76 2.28
N PHE A 58 31.08 -34.49 1.04
CA PHE A 58 30.31 -34.78 -0.16
C PHE A 58 31.13 -35.72 -1.05
N ASN A 59 30.61 -36.92 -1.34
CA ASN A 59 31.34 -37.97 -2.10
C ASN A 59 32.79 -38.19 -1.64
N ASN A 60 33.01 -38.42 -0.33
CA ASN A 60 34.34 -38.60 0.28
C ASN A 60 35.33 -37.42 0.10
N THR A 61 34.87 -36.29 -0.42
CA THR A 61 35.64 -35.04 -0.46
C THR A 61 35.12 -34.05 0.59
N LYS A 62 36.04 -33.45 1.33
CA LYS A 62 35.74 -32.39 2.30
C LYS A 62 35.58 -31.07 1.54
N ILE A 63 34.34 -30.65 1.34
CA ILE A 63 34.04 -29.35 0.74
C ILE A 63 33.83 -28.36 1.87
N LEU A 64 34.58 -27.25 1.87
CA LEU A 64 34.34 -26.13 2.78
C LEU A 64 32.95 -25.56 2.48
N LYS A 65 32.07 -25.55 3.47
CA LYS A 65 30.79 -24.85 3.37
C LYS A 65 31.10 -23.36 3.20
N LYS A 66 30.44 -22.69 2.26
CA LYS A 66 30.60 -21.25 2.03
C LYS A 66 29.60 -20.51 2.90
N ASP A 67 30.06 -19.62 3.78
CA ASP A 67 29.19 -18.73 4.55
C ASP A 67 28.88 -17.48 3.72
N CYS A 68 27.61 -17.33 3.34
CA CYS A 68 27.12 -16.22 2.53
C CYS A 68 26.17 -15.31 3.31
N SER A 69 26.32 -15.24 4.64
CA SER A 69 25.61 -14.29 5.51
C SER A 69 25.72 -12.85 5.00
N GLY A 70 26.93 -12.37 4.69
CA GLY A 70 27.18 -11.02 4.16
C GLY A 70 26.49 -10.74 2.81
N GLN A 71 26.41 -11.75 1.93
CA GLN A 71 25.67 -11.63 0.66
C GLN A 71 24.18 -11.39 0.90
N MET A 72 23.57 -12.13 1.84
CA MET A 72 22.17 -11.95 2.21
C MET A 72 21.92 -10.58 2.85
N GLU A 73 22.86 -10.08 3.67
CA GLU A 73 22.78 -8.73 4.25
C GLU A 73 22.76 -7.64 3.17
N LYS A 74 23.54 -7.76 2.08
CA LYS A 74 23.48 -6.82 0.95
C LYS A 74 22.11 -6.82 0.26
N TYR A 75 21.50 -7.99 0.06
CA TYR A 75 20.15 -8.08 -0.53
C TYR A 75 19.09 -7.43 0.37
N GLN A 76 19.17 -7.69 1.68
CA GLN A 76 18.29 -7.07 2.67
C GLN A 76 18.49 -5.55 2.75
N LEU A 77 19.74 -5.08 2.66
CA LEU A 77 20.06 -3.65 2.58
C LEU A 77 19.46 -3.01 1.33
N ALA A 78 19.60 -3.64 0.16
CA ALA A 78 19.02 -3.13 -1.09
C ALA A 78 17.49 -3.03 -1.01
N PHE A 79 16.83 -4.02 -0.42
CA PHE A 79 15.39 -3.97 -0.16
C PHE A 79 15.01 -2.86 0.83
N THR A 80 15.75 -2.75 1.94
CA THR A 80 15.55 -1.75 2.99
C THR A 80 15.65 -0.33 2.46
N LEU A 81 16.71 -0.05 1.68
CA LEU A 81 16.89 1.23 1.01
C LEU A 81 15.79 1.46 -0.04
N GLY A 82 15.35 0.44 -0.77
CA GLY A 82 14.17 0.55 -1.64
C GLY A 82 12.94 1.05 -0.86
N ILE A 83 12.57 0.38 0.23
CA ILE A 83 11.43 0.79 1.07
C ILE A 83 11.62 2.21 1.64
N ALA A 84 12.84 2.61 2.00
CA ALA A 84 13.17 3.96 2.41
C ALA A 84 12.85 4.99 1.31
N PHE A 85 13.29 4.72 0.09
CA PHE A 85 13.06 5.56 -1.09
C PHE A 85 11.62 5.48 -1.63
N TYR A 86 10.83 4.50 -1.19
CA TYR A 86 9.38 4.49 -1.41
C TYR A 86 8.66 5.49 -0.50
N ASN A 87 9.00 5.50 0.79
CA ASN A 87 8.24 6.24 1.80
C ASN A 87 8.75 7.66 2.06
N LEU A 88 10.06 7.86 2.23
CA LEU A 88 10.62 9.17 2.62
C LEU A 88 10.40 10.25 1.56
N PRO A 89 10.63 9.98 0.25
CA PRO A 89 10.35 10.96 -0.79
C PRO A 89 8.86 11.20 -1.05
N ALA A 90 7.96 10.38 -0.48
CA ALA A 90 6.52 10.46 -0.77
C ALA A 90 5.94 11.86 -0.50
N ILE A 91 6.40 12.56 0.54
CA ILE A 91 6.05 13.96 0.81
C ILE A 91 6.39 14.89 -0.35
N ILE A 92 7.62 14.79 -0.88
CA ILE A 92 8.09 15.60 -2.01
C ILE A 92 7.32 15.23 -3.27
N VAL A 93 7.19 13.93 -3.55
CA VAL A 93 6.46 13.40 -4.69
C VAL A 93 4.99 13.86 -4.65
N GLY A 94 4.38 13.84 -3.48
CA GLY A 94 3.01 14.32 -3.25
C GLY A 94 2.85 15.81 -3.55
N MET A 95 3.76 16.65 -3.04
CA MET A 95 3.78 18.08 -3.32
C MET A 95 4.01 18.38 -4.80
N ILE A 96 4.92 17.64 -5.45
CA ILE A 96 5.15 17.74 -6.89
C ILE A 96 3.90 17.34 -7.68
N SER A 97 3.19 16.28 -7.27
CA SER A 97 1.95 15.84 -7.92
C SER A 97 0.89 16.93 -7.88
N ASP A 98 0.74 17.62 -6.75
CA ASP A 98 -0.24 18.69 -6.59
C ASP A 98 0.19 19.97 -7.32
N TYR A 99 1.49 20.29 -7.37
CA TYR A 99 2.03 21.52 -7.97
C TYR A 99 2.24 21.42 -9.50
N LEU A 100 3.02 20.43 -9.97
CA LEU A 100 3.33 20.23 -11.40
C LEU A 100 2.24 19.44 -12.13
N GLY A 101 1.30 18.85 -11.40
CA GLY A 101 0.25 18.00 -11.93
C GLY A 101 0.67 16.54 -12.15
N PRO A 102 -0.31 15.62 -12.21
CA PRO A 102 -0.05 14.18 -12.25
C PRO A 102 0.62 13.71 -13.54
N ARG A 103 0.38 14.35 -14.69
CA ARG A 103 1.05 13.99 -15.96
C ARG A 103 2.56 14.21 -15.89
N SER A 104 3.00 15.37 -15.40
CA SER A 104 4.42 15.71 -15.28
C SER A 104 5.14 14.72 -14.37
N LEU A 105 4.52 14.39 -13.22
CA LEU A 105 5.08 13.41 -12.30
C LEU A 105 5.11 11.99 -12.89
N LYS A 106 4.12 11.60 -13.71
CA LYS A 106 4.14 10.30 -14.40
C LYS A 106 5.28 10.21 -15.41
N LEU A 107 5.60 11.29 -16.12
CA LEU A 107 6.76 11.33 -17.03
C LEU A 107 8.09 11.13 -16.29
N ILE A 108 8.24 11.73 -15.11
CA ILE A 108 9.40 11.50 -14.23
C ILE A 108 9.44 10.02 -13.78
N ALA A 109 8.28 9.44 -13.42
CA ALA A 109 8.18 8.04 -13.04
C ALA A 109 8.63 7.08 -14.17
N ILE A 110 8.35 7.41 -15.44
CA ILE A 110 8.80 6.61 -16.59
C ILE A 110 10.32 6.58 -16.69
N ILE A 111 10.99 7.72 -16.46
CA ILE A 111 12.45 7.79 -16.47
C ILE A 111 13.02 6.92 -15.35
N PHE A 112 12.47 7.01 -14.13
CA PHE A 112 12.88 6.15 -13.03
C PHE A 112 12.62 4.66 -13.32
N HIS A 113 11.51 4.31 -13.98
CA HIS A 113 11.19 2.93 -14.34
C HIS A 113 12.25 2.36 -15.28
N LEU A 114 12.62 3.12 -16.31
CA LEU A 114 13.65 2.72 -17.27
C LEU A 114 15.01 2.56 -16.58
N ILE A 115 15.43 3.52 -15.74
CA ILE A 115 16.69 3.41 -14.99
C ILE A 115 16.69 2.16 -14.12
N SER A 116 15.60 1.90 -13.41
CA SER A 116 15.48 0.74 -12.51
C SER A 116 15.65 -0.59 -13.25
N TRP A 117 14.86 -0.82 -14.30
CA TRP A 117 14.83 -2.11 -14.99
C TRP A 117 16.04 -2.31 -15.91
N LEU A 118 16.56 -1.26 -16.53
CA LEU A 118 17.84 -1.35 -17.25
C LEU A 118 19.00 -1.67 -16.30
N SER A 119 19.02 -1.08 -15.11
CA SER A 119 20.04 -1.39 -14.10
C SER A 119 20.03 -2.89 -13.78
N LEU A 120 18.86 -3.48 -13.48
CA LEU A 120 18.72 -4.92 -13.25
C LEU A 120 19.15 -5.75 -14.46
N GLY A 121 18.79 -5.32 -15.67
CA GLY A 121 19.13 -6.01 -16.92
C GLY A 121 20.63 -6.14 -17.16
N PHE A 122 21.41 -5.12 -16.75
CA PHE A 122 22.86 -5.08 -16.90
C PHE A 122 23.64 -5.54 -15.68
N VAL A 123 22.98 -6.02 -14.62
CA VAL A 123 23.66 -6.58 -13.43
C VAL A 123 24.56 -7.74 -13.84
N THR A 124 25.79 -7.71 -13.36
CA THR A 124 26.83 -8.74 -13.53
C THR A 124 27.62 -8.86 -12.23
N PRO A 125 28.42 -9.92 -12.00
CA PRO A 125 29.28 -10.02 -10.81
C PRO A 125 30.16 -8.79 -10.57
N ASN A 126 30.71 -8.19 -11.64
CA ASN A 126 31.56 -7.00 -11.56
C ASN A 126 30.77 -5.68 -11.40
N ARG A 127 29.44 -5.72 -11.49
CA ARG A 127 28.53 -4.55 -11.44
C ARG A 127 27.31 -4.87 -10.57
N ASP A 128 27.53 -5.55 -9.47
CA ASP A 128 26.50 -5.94 -8.50
C ASP A 128 25.83 -4.73 -7.81
N TRP A 129 26.54 -3.60 -7.70
CA TRP A 129 25.99 -2.31 -7.25
C TRP A 129 24.77 -1.81 -8.05
N LEU A 130 24.60 -2.26 -9.31
CA LEU A 130 23.42 -1.95 -10.12
C LEU A 130 22.13 -2.50 -9.51
N LEU A 131 22.21 -3.54 -8.66
CA LEU A 131 21.06 -4.07 -7.94
C LEU A 131 20.49 -3.03 -6.96
N LEU A 132 21.36 -2.23 -6.33
CA LEU A 132 20.93 -1.15 -5.44
C LEU A 132 20.25 -0.01 -6.22
N PHE A 133 20.78 0.34 -7.40
CA PHE A 133 20.13 1.30 -8.29
C PHE A 133 18.74 0.81 -8.70
N HIS A 134 18.63 -0.47 -9.05
CA HIS A 134 17.35 -1.08 -9.38
C HIS A 134 16.32 -0.88 -8.26
N THR A 135 16.62 -1.23 -7.00
CA THR A 135 15.64 -1.14 -5.91
C THR A 135 15.26 0.30 -5.55
N ILE A 136 16.21 1.24 -5.57
CA ILE A 136 15.94 2.66 -5.30
C ILE A 136 15.00 3.25 -6.36
N PHE A 137 15.35 3.10 -7.63
CA PHE A 137 14.57 3.68 -8.73
C PHE A 137 13.24 2.92 -8.93
N LEU A 138 13.17 1.62 -8.64
CA LEU A 138 11.90 0.86 -8.64
C LEU A 138 10.92 1.45 -7.62
N SER A 139 11.44 1.82 -6.45
CA SER A 139 10.64 2.35 -5.35
C SER A 139 10.13 3.75 -5.65
N LEU A 140 11.01 4.62 -6.19
CA LEU A 140 10.62 5.95 -6.67
C LEU A 140 9.56 5.87 -7.79
N THR A 141 9.75 4.94 -8.74
CA THR A 141 8.75 4.67 -9.78
C THR A 141 7.41 4.30 -9.16
N GLY A 142 7.42 3.42 -8.16
CA GLY A 142 6.20 2.92 -7.55
C GLY A 142 5.40 3.99 -6.81
N ILE A 143 6.06 4.80 -5.97
CA ILE A 143 5.37 5.89 -5.25
C ILE A 143 4.87 6.99 -6.19
N CYS A 144 5.65 7.38 -7.21
CA CYS A 144 5.20 8.35 -8.21
C CYS A 144 3.99 7.82 -8.99
N THR A 145 4.03 6.55 -9.39
CA THR A 145 2.94 5.90 -10.11
C THR A 145 1.68 5.83 -9.25
N LEU A 146 1.80 5.48 -7.97
CA LEU A 146 0.67 5.42 -7.05
C LEU A 146 -0.01 6.79 -6.86
N LEU A 147 0.77 7.83 -6.53
CA LEU A 147 0.21 9.14 -6.20
C LEU A 147 -0.46 9.80 -7.41
N THR A 148 0.12 9.65 -8.59
CA THR A 148 -0.50 10.12 -9.85
C THR A 148 -1.80 9.39 -10.15
N SER A 149 -1.87 8.08 -9.89
CA SER A 149 -3.08 7.27 -10.12
C SER A 149 -4.27 7.71 -9.27
N PHE A 150 -4.06 8.21 -8.05
CA PHE A 150 -5.15 8.73 -7.21
C PHE A 150 -5.85 9.95 -7.79
N SER A 151 -5.23 10.65 -8.75
CA SER A 151 -5.87 11.76 -9.44
C SER A 151 -7.11 11.34 -10.21
N ILE A 152 -7.16 10.10 -10.69
CA ILE A 152 -8.34 9.55 -11.37
C ILE A 152 -9.52 9.38 -10.41
N SER A 153 -9.29 9.15 -9.10
CA SER A 153 -10.37 9.00 -8.13
C SER A 153 -11.29 10.23 -8.08
N ALA A 154 -10.75 11.42 -8.38
CA ALA A 154 -11.52 12.66 -8.42
C ALA A 154 -12.61 12.66 -9.50
N ASN A 155 -12.45 11.86 -10.57
CA ASN A 155 -13.43 11.75 -11.66
C ASN A 155 -14.68 10.95 -11.28
N PHE A 156 -14.66 10.27 -10.13
CA PHE A 156 -15.70 9.38 -9.61
C PHE A 156 -16.24 9.88 -8.26
N SER A 157 -16.83 11.08 -8.23
CA SER A 157 -17.26 11.76 -6.98
C SER A 157 -18.12 10.92 -6.05
N GLN A 158 -19.02 10.07 -6.59
CA GLN A 158 -19.93 9.24 -5.80
C GLN A 158 -19.27 7.98 -5.22
N ASN A 159 -18.30 7.41 -5.93
CA ASN A 159 -17.63 6.14 -5.58
C ASN A 159 -16.12 6.35 -5.36
N ARG A 160 -15.76 7.53 -4.85
CA ARG A 160 -14.36 7.96 -4.76
C ARG A 160 -13.58 7.07 -3.79
N GLY A 161 -14.20 6.62 -2.70
CA GLY A 161 -13.59 5.72 -1.73
C GLY A 161 -13.30 4.37 -2.36
N LEU A 162 -14.28 3.81 -3.08
CA LEU A 162 -14.14 2.57 -3.83
C LEU A 162 -13.02 2.62 -4.87
N VAL A 163 -12.98 3.66 -5.70
CA VAL A 163 -11.95 3.80 -6.73
C VAL A 163 -10.56 3.96 -6.12
N THR A 164 -10.44 4.74 -5.05
CA THR A 164 -9.17 4.89 -4.32
C THR A 164 -8.71 3.55 -3.75
N ALA A 165 -9.62 2.81 -3.10
CA ALA A 165 -9.31 1.51 -2.53
C ALA A 165 -8.91 0.48 -3.61
N LEU A 166 -9.56 0.49 -4.78
CA LEU A 166 -9.17 -0.35 -5.92
C LEU A 166 -7.73 -0.06 -6.37
N ILE A 167 -7.34 1.21 -6.47
CA ILE A 167 -5.97 1.62 -6.82
C ILE A 167 -4.97 1.10 -5.77
N SER A 168 -5.28 1.24 -4.49
CA SER A 168 -4.47 0.71 -3.38
C SER A 168 -4.35 -0.82 -3.44
N GLY A 169 -5.44 -1.53 -3.74
CA GLY A 169 -5.46 -2.98 -3.90
C GLY A 169 -4.60 -3.45 -5.06
N ALA A 170 -4.69 -2.77 -6.22
CA ALA A 170 -3.84 -3.04 -7.36
C ALA A 170 -2.36 -2.88 -7.00
N GLN A 171 -1.98 -1.81 -6.31
CA GLN A 171 -0.61 -1.62 -5.80
C GLN A 171 -0.19 -2.77 -4.86
N LEU A 172 -1.00 -3.11 -3.86
CA LEU A 172 -0.62 -4.14 -2.88
C LEU A 172 -0.44 -5.54 -3.51
N THR A 173 -1.27 -5.86 -4.50
CA THR A 173 -1.19 -7.14 -5.23
C THR A 173 -0.01 -7.22 -6.19
N GLY A 174 0.61 -6.09 -6.56
CA GLY A 174 1.79 -6.07 -7.43
C GLY A 174 3.04 -6.75 -6.86
N SER A 175 3.08 -7.04 -5.55
CA SER A 175 4.18 -7.81 -4.95
C SER A 175 4.27 -9.25 -5.46
N ILE A 176 3.22 -9.79 -6.07
CA ILE A 176 3.24 -11.16 -6.63
C ILE A 176 4.29 -11.32 -7.74
N TRP A 177 4.58 -10.25 -8.49
CA TRP A 177 5.38 -10.36 -9.71
C TRP A 177 6.77 -10.94 -9.46
N TYR A 178 7.46 -10.56 -8.38
CA TYR A 178 8.75 -11.17 -8.05
C TYR A 178 8.67 -12.64 -7.66
N ALA A 179 7.56 -13.11 -7.08
CA ALA A 179 7.35 -14.54 -6.85
C ALA A 179 7.15 -15.28 -8.18
N ILE A 180 6.46 -14.67 -9.14
CA ILE A 180 6.33 -15.22 -10.50
C ILE A 180 7.69 -15.21 -11.20
N PHE A 181 8.48 -14.14 -11.10
CA PHE A 181 9.82 -14.03 -11.68
C PHE A 181 10.75 -15.09 -11.12
N GLN A 182 10.71 -15.29 -9.80
CA GLN A 182 11.44 -16.36 -9.14
C GLN A 182 11.13 -17.72 -9.80
N ILE A 183 9.85 -18.06 -9.99
CA ILE A 183 9.44 -19.34 -10.63
C ILE A 183 9.93 -19.44 -12.08
N LEU A 184 9.81 -18.36 -12.86
CA LEU A 184 10.22 -18.35 -14.26
C LEU A 184 11.74 -18.53 -14.42
N ILE A 185 12.52 -17.90 -13.55
CA ILE A 185 13.98 -18.02 -13.51
C ILE A 185 14.39 -19.38 -12.96
N GLU A 186 13.75 -19.86 -11.88
CA GLU A 186 14.00 -21.16 -11.26
C GLU A 186 13.92 -22.29 -12.29
N LYS A 187 12.89 -22.24 -13.14
CA LYS A 187 12.60 -23.21 -14.21
C LYS A 187 13.35 -22.95 -15.52
N ASN A 188 14.28 -22.00 -15.58
CA ASN A 188 15.03 -21.61 -16.76
C ASN A 188 14.16 -21.21 -17.98
N PHE A 189 12.93 -20.72 -17.76
CA PHE A 189 12.09 -20.21 -18.85
C PHE A 189 12.59 -18.85 -19.35
N ILE A 190 13.16 -18.04 -18.45
CA ILE A 190 13.67 -16.72 -18.77
C ILE A 190 14.89 -16.39 -17.92
N SER A 191 15.86 -15.68 -18.49
CA SER A 191 16.99 -15.14 -17.72
C SER A 191 16.62 -13.82 -17.02
N LEU A 192 17.36 -13.49 -15.96
CA LEU A 192 17.16 -12.24 -15.21
C LEU A 192 17.22 -10.99 -16.12
N SER A 193 18.19 -10.94 -17.04
CA SER A 193 18.33 -9.81 -17.97
C SER A 193 17.16 -9.69 -18.94
N THR A 194 16.71 -10.80 -19.51
CA THR A 194 15.56 -10.79 -20.45
C THR A 194 14.29 -10.34 -19.76
N LEU A 195 14.05 -10.85 -18.54
CA LEU A 195 12.94 -10.44 -17.70
C LEU A 195 12.96 -8.93 -17.43
N ALA A 196 14.14 -8.39 -17.09
CA ALA A 196 14.30 -6.98 -16.81
C ALA A 196 13.98 -6.10 -18.05
N PHE A 197 14.43 -6.50 -19.24
CA PHE A 197 14.10 -5.78 -20.48
C PHE A 197 12.61 -5.85 -20.84
N ILE A 198 11.96 -7.00 -20.63
CA ILE A 198 10.50 -7.11 -20.79
C ILE A 198 9.80 -6.13 -19.85
N TRP A 199 10.18 -6.08 -18.58
CA TRP A 199 9.52 -5.20 -17.63
C TRP A 199 9.82 -3.71 -17.88
N ALA A 200 11.01 -3.38 -18.39
CA ALA A 200 11.34 -2.04 -18.85
C ALA A 200 10.37 -1.54 -19.95
N SER A 201 9.87 -2.44 -20.81
CA SER A 201 8.92 -2.10 -21.87
C SER A 201 7.58 -1.56 -21.36
N PHE A 202 7.19 -1.84 -20.11
CA PHE A 202 6.01 -1.25 -19.48
C PHE A 202 6.11 0.27 -19.27
N ALA A 203 7.28 0.87 -19.52
CA ALA A 203 7.37 2.32 -19.74
C ALA A 203 6.42 2.84 -20.83
N ILE A 204 6.14 2.03 -21.87
CA ILE A 204 5.19 2.38 -22.93
C ILE A 204 3.76 2.42 -22.38
N LEU A 205 3.39 1.45 -21.54
CA LEU A 205 2.09 1.42 -20.86
C LEU A 205 1.90 2.67 -19.99
N MET A 206 2.92 3.02 -19.21
CA MET A 206 2.96 4.22 -18.37
C MET A 206 2.89 5.52 -19.20
N PHE A 207 3.57 5.55 -20.34
CA PHE A 207 3.50 6.69 -21.25
C PHE A 207 2.08 6.86 -21.82
N GLY A 208 1.43 5.75 -22.18
CA GLY A 208 0.03 5.72 -22.61
C GLY A 208 -0.90 6.33 -21.56
N SER A 209 -0.78 5.94 -20.29
CA SER A 209 -1.63 6.52 -19.24
C SER A 209 -1.35 8.00 -18.99
N ALA A 210 -0.07 8.41 -19.04
CA ALA A 210 0.33 9.80 -18.90
C ALA A 210 -0.35 10.68 -19.96
N MET A 211 -0.37 10.23 -21.22
CA MET A 211 -0.89 11.01 -22.35
C MET A 211 -2.40 10.93 -22.52
N LEU A 212 -3.03 9.80 -22.18
CA LEU A 212 -4.44 9.56 -22.46
C LEU A 212 -5.37 9.86 -21.26
N PHE A 213 -4.90 9.64 -20.03
CA PHE A 213 -5.78 9.63 -18.85
C PHE A 213 -5.41 10.64 -17.76
N LEU A 214 -4.19 11.20 -17.79
CA LEU A 214 -3.73 12.18 -16.81
C LEU A 214 -3.64 13.58 -17.40
N ASP A 215 -4.01 14.60 -16.60
CA ASP A 215 -3.95 16.00 -17.00
C ASP A 215 -2.63 16.69 -16.58
N TRP A 216 -2.26 17.75 -17.31
CA TRP A 216 -1.09 18.60 -17.02
C TRP A 216 -1.23 19.40 -15.73
N ARG A 217 -2.45 19.77 -15.36
CA ARG A 217 -2.76 20.41 -14.07
C ARG A 217 -3.85 19.60 -13.41
N PHE A 218 -3.78 19.51 -12.08
CA PHE A 218 -4.87 18.96 -11.30
C PHE A 218 -6.08 19.91 -11.38
N THR A 219 -6.89 19.76 -12.42
CA THR A 219 -8.13 20.51 -12.57
C THR A 219 -9.19 19.83 -11.73
N SER A 220 -9.36 20.31 -10.50
CA SER A 220 -10.54 19.99 -9.71
C SER A 220 -11.79 20.34 -10.54
N MET A 221 -12.74 19.40 -10.61
CA MET A 221 -14.09 19.57 -11.19
C MET A 221 -14.90 20.70 -10.51
N ASN A 222 -14.30 21.45 -9.57
CA ASN A 222 -14.81 22.71 -9.05
C ASN A 222 -15.00 23.79 -10.15
N SER A 223 -14.26 23.75 -11.26
CA SER A 223 -14.52 24.66 -12.39
C SER A 223 -15.80 24.30 -13.16
N ILE A 224 -16.14 23.02 -13.25
CA ILE A 224 -17.35 22.53 -13.93
C ILE A 224 -18.58 22.69 -13.02
N LEU A 225 -18.44 22.46 -11.70
CA LEU A 225 -19.52 22.69 -10.74
C LEU A 225 -19.82 24.18 -10.53
N LYS A 226 -18.81 25.07 -10.57
CA LYS A 226 -19.05 26.53 -10.60
C LYS A 226 -19.94 26.98 -11.77
N SER A 227 -19.94 26.25 -12.89
CA SER A 227 -20.83 26.52 -14.03
C SER A 227 -22.24 25.95 -13.89
N LYS A 228 -22.47 25.00 -12.95
CA LYS A 228 -23.75 24.29 -12.79
C LYS A 228 -24.50 24.60 -11.49
N SER A 229 -23.85 25.08 -10.44
CA SER A 229 -24.46 25.26 -9.11
C SER A 229 -24.79 26.70 -8.75
N ILE A 230 -25.26 27.53 -9.70
CA ILE A 230 -25.84 28.86 -9.38
C ILE A 230 -27.23 28.74 -8.70
N LYS A 231 -27.80 27.54 -8.53
CA LYS A 231 -29.14 27.40 -7.94
C LYS A 231 -29.28 26.20 -7.01
N THR A 232 -28.67 26.22 -5.82
CA THR A 232 -29.29 25.79 -4.54
C THR A 232 -28.29 25.86 -3.39
N GLU A 233 -28.74 26.43 -2.28
CA GLU A 233 -28.00 26.71 -1.06
C GLU A 233 -27.28 25.49 -0.48
N VAL A 234 -25.95 25.56 -0.40
CA VAL A 234 -25.16 24.79 0.56
C VAL A 234 -24.11 25.73 1.15
N LYS A 235 -24.21 25.92 2.47
CA LYS A 235 -23.31 26.66 3.36
C LYS A 235 -21.88 26.80 2.81
N THR A 236 -21.51 28.04 2.47
CA THR A 236 -20.17 28.63 2.57
C THR A 236 -19.00 27.62 2.59
N ILE A 237 -18.61 27.14 1.42
CA ILE A 237 -17.24 26.65 1.18
C ILE A 237 -16.39 27.89 0.95
N THR A 238 -15.74 28.39 2.00
CA THR A 238 -14.76 29.48 1.90
C THR A 238 -13.59 29.07 1.02
N SER A 239 -13.28 29.92 0.06
CA SER A 239 -12.27 29.74 -0.99
C SER A 239 -10.81 29.91 -0.53
N HIS A 240 -10.47 29.58 0.71
CA HIS A 240 -9.11 29.69 1.26
C HIS A 240 -8.72 28.50 2.15
N ASP A 241 -9.07 27.27 1.76
CA ASP A 241 -8.50 26.10 2.40
C ASP A 241 -7.01 25.99 2.05
N THR A 242 -6.14 26.22 3.03
CA THR A 242 -4.69 26.05 2.87
C THR A 242 -4.27 24.62 3.20
N LEU A 243 -3.16 24.15 2.62
CA LEU A 243 -2.60 22.84 2.97
C LEU A 243 -2.35 22.72 4.48
N ILE A 244 -1.86 23.80 5.10
CA ILE A 244 -1.58 23.86 6.55
C ILE A 244 -2.85 23.59 7.37
N GLN A 245 -3.99 24.16 7.00
CA GLN A 245 -5.27 23.89 7.69
C GLN A 245 -5.68 22.42 7.57
N GLN A 246 -5.42 21.77 6.43
CA GLN A 246 -5.70 20.35 6.27
C GLN A 246 -4.77 19.47 7.11
N LEU A 247 -3.50 19.88 7.28
CA LEU A 247 -2.52 19.16 8.11
C LEU A 247 -2.81 19.27 9.60
N ILE A 248 -3.30 20.42 10.06
CA ILE A 248 -3.67 20.66 11.46
C ILE A 248 -5.04 20.03 11.78
N ASN A 249 -5.81 19.60 10.77
CA ASN A 249 -7.09 18.93 10.97
C ASN A 249 -6.89 17.71 11.90
N PRO A 250 -7.58 17.67 13.06
CA PRO A 250 -7.42 16.59 14.03
C PRO A 250 -7.67 15.21 13.42
N LEU A 251 -8.57 15.11 12.45
CA LEU A 251 -8.84 13.85 11.76
C LEU A 251 -7.63 13.37 10.94
N PHE A 252 -6.94 14.28 10.25
CA PHE A 252 -5.75 13.94 9.48
C PHE A 252 -4.64 13.43 10.40
N ILE A 253 -4.40 14.12 11.52
CA ILE A 253 -3.41 13.75 12.52
C ILE A 253 -3.71 12.37 13.09
N VAL A 254 -4.96 12.13 13.54
CA VAL A 254 -5.36 10.86 14.12
C VAL A 254 -5.23 9.71 13.13
N VAL A 255 -5.71 9.88 11.89
CA VAL A 255 -5.62 8.83 10.86
C VAL A 255 -4.16 8.54 10.50
N THR A 256 -3.33 9.58 10.39
CA THR A 256 -1.92 9.43 10.05
C THR A 256 -1.15 8.71 11.16
N LEU A 257 -1.39 9.06 12.43
CA LEU A 257 -0.79 8.38 13.58
C LEU A 257 -1.28 6.94 13.69
N PHE A 258 -2.59 6.72 13.54
CA PHE A 258 -3.18 5.37 13.55
C PHE A 258 -2.58 4.48 12.46
N LEU A 259 -2.48 5.00 11.22
CA LEU A 259 -1.81 4.32 10.13
C LEU A 259 -0.36 4.01 10.49
N SER A 260 0.39 5.00 10.95
CA SER A 260 1.82 4.86 11.21
C SER A 260 2.12 3.80 12.29
N CYS A 261 1.35 3.81 13.38
CA CYS A 261 1.49 2.85 14.47
C CYS A 261 1.14 1.42 14.03
N LEU A 262 0.03 1.22 13.30
CA LEU A 262 -0.35 -0.13 12.84
C LEU A 262 0.49 -0.60 11.66
N LEU A 263 1.00 0.31 10.83
CA LEU A 263 1.91 -0.03 9.75
C LEU A 263 3.25 -0.51 10.30
N LEU A 264 3.73 0.02 11.43
CA LEU A 264 4.88 -0.52 12.15
C LEU A 264 4.68 -2.01 12.49
N THR A 265 3.52 -2.37 13.04
CA THR A 265 3.14 -3.76 13.36
C THR A 265 3.20 -4.67 12.13
N ILE A 266 2.62 -4.20 11.03
CA ILE A 266 2.52 -4.93 9.77
C ILE A 266 3.88 -5.03 9.07
N SER A 267 4.75 -4.04 9.25
CA SER A 267 6.09 -4.00 8.65
C SER A 267 7.11 -4.83 9.42
N PHE A 268 6.88 -5.12 10.70
CA PHE A 268 7.82 -5.88 11.51
C PHE A 268 7.96 -7.33 11.06
N LEU A 269 6.84 -8.03 10.78
CA LEU A 269 6.87 -9.44 10.37
C LEU A 269 7.71 -9.68 9.11
N PRO A 270 7.54 -8.95 7.99
CA PRO A 270 8.37 -9.12 6.80
C PRO A 270 9.88 -8.98 7.04
N VAL A 271 10.31 -8.11 7.95
CA VAL A 271 11.74 -7.87 8.24
C VAL A 271 12.36 -9.07 8.95
N ILE A 272 11.65 -9.66 9.92
CA ILE A 272 12.14 -10.86 10.64
C ILE A 272 11.77 -12.17 9.94
N TRP A 273 10.91 -12.12 8.92
CA TRP A 273 10.22 -13.27 8.32
C TRP A 273 11.15 -14.44 7.99
N TYR A 274 12.17 -14.18 7.17
CA TYR A 274 13.06 -15.23 6.69
C TYR A 274 13.88 -15.85 7.83
N LYS A 275 14.41 -15.01 8.74
CA LYS A 275 15.18 -15.47 9.91
C LYS A 275 14.31 -16.28 10.87
N TRP A 276 13.07 -15.85 11.10
CA TRP A 276 12.12 -16.55 11.94
C TRP A 276 11.74 -17.91 11.35
N LEU A 277 11.44 -17.97 10.05
CA LEU A 277 11.14 -19.24 9.37
C LEU A 277 12.31 -20.21 9.39
N LEU A 278 13.54 -19.74 9.18
CA LEU A 278 14.72 -20.60 9.28
C LEU A 278 14.82 -21.24 10.65
N HIS A 279 14.55 -20.48 11.72
CA HIS A 279 14.50 -21.04 13.06
C HIS A 279 13.37 -22.07 13.24
N LEU A 280 12.14 -21.74 12.82
CA LEU A 280 10.97 -22.62 12.93
C LEU A 280 11.10 -23.93 12.13
N THR A 281 11.88 -23.92 11.05
CA THR A 281 12.06 -25.05 10.14
C THR A 281 13.34 -25.86 10.40
N GLY A 282 14.06 -25.58 11.49
CA GLY A 282 15.30 -26.28 11.83
C GLY A 282 16.43 -26.01 10.83
N ASN A 283 16.58 -24.75 10.39
CA ASN A 283 17.54 -24.27 9.39
C ASN A 283 17.35 -24.83 7.97
N ASN A 284 16.14 -25.29 7.63
CA ASN A 284 15.82 -25.74 6.27
C ASN A 284 15.54 -24.54 5.33
N GLN A 285 16.56 -24.14 4.58
CA GLN A 285 16.50 -23.01 3.63
C GLN A 285 15.48 -23.21 2.51
N GLN A 286 15.31 -24.44 2.01
CA GLN A 286 14.35 -24.74 0.95
C GLN A 286 12.92 -24.51 1.43
N LEU A 287 12.61 -24.97 2.65
CA LEU A 287 11.29 -24.82 3.25
C LEU A 287 10.98 -23.34 3.58
N ALA A 288 11.95 -22.60 4.13
CA ALA A 288 11.80 -21.17 4.40
C ALA A 288 11.56 -20.35 3.10
N THR A 289 12.26 -20.70 2.03
CA THR A 289 12.06 -20.09 0.70
C THR A 289 10.66 -20.39 0.17
N ARG A 290 10.18 -21.64 0.31
CA ARG A 290 8.83 -22.04 -0.10
C ARG A 290 7.74 -21.25 0.64
N TYR A 291 7.87 -21.07 1.95
CA TYR A 291 6.93 -20.24 2.73
C TYR A 291 6.99 -18.76 2.34
N THR A 292 8.17 -18.24 2.04
CA THR A 292 8.35 -16.86 1.55
C THR A 292 7.66 -16.64 0.18
N ARG A 293 7.70 -17.65 -0.69
CA ARG A 293 6.93 -17.65 -1.94
C ARG A 293 5.42 -17.61 -1.68
N ILE A 294 4.93 -18.44 -0.76
CA ILE A 294 3.51 -18.48 -0.37
C ILE A 294 3.06 -17.12 0.17
N TYR A 295 3.86 -16.49 1.03
CA TYR A 295 3.59 -15.14 1.55
C TYR A 295 3.31 -14.12 0.42
N ASN A 296 4.16 -14.08 -0.61
CA ASN A 296 3.97 -13.16 -1.73
C ASN A 296 2.80 -13.53 -2.64
N MET A 297 2.46 -14.81 -2.77
CA MET A 297 1.29 -15.24 -3.55
C MET A 297 -0.04 -14.89 -2.85
N ILE A 298 -0.10 -15.00 -1.52
CA ILE A 298 -1.29 -14.66 -0.73
C ILE A 298 -1.64 -13.17 -0.87
N ALA A 299 -0.66 -12.29 -1.18
CA ALA A 299 -0.90 -10.87 -1.41
C ALA A 299 -1.94 -10.59 -2.51
N VAL A 300 -2.19 -11.53 -3.44
CA VAL A 300 -3.24 -11.42 -4.48
C VAL A 300 -4.64 -11.25 -3.89
N PHE A 301 -4.91 -11.79 -2.70
CA PHE A 301 -6.21 -11.58 -2.05
C PHE A 301 -6.51 -10.09 -1.77
N GLY A 302 -5.49 -9.23 -1.77
CA GLY A 302 -5.66 -7.78 -1.71
C GLY A 302 -6.57 -7.22 -2.80
N ILE A 303 -6.66 -7.86 -3.97
CA ILE A 303 -7.53 -7.42 -5.08
C ILE A 303 -9.02 -7.56 -4.75
N ILE A 304 -9.36 -8.46 -3.83
CA ILE A 304 -10.73 -8.69 -3.36
C ILE A 304 -10.99 -7.85 -2.11
N VAL A 305 -10.04 -7.85 -1.17
CA VAL A 305 -10.20 -7.15 0.12
C VAL A 305 -10.30 -5.64 -0.07
N ALA A 306 -9.48 -5.05 -0.94
CA ALA A 306 -9.45 -3.60 -1.11
C ALA A 306 -10.79 -3.02 -1.63
N PRO A 307 -11.45 -3.57 -2.69
CA PRO A 307 -12.78 -3.11 -3.07
C PRO A 307 -13.84 -3.32 -1.99
N LEU A 308 -13.76 -4.37 -1.17
CA LEU A 308 -14.66 -4.53 -0.02
C LEU A 308 -14.48 -3.38 0.99
N CYS A 309 -13.25 -2.96 1.28
CA CYS A 309 -12.98 -1.79 2.11
C CYS A 309 -13.59 -0.53 1.50
N GLY A 310 -13.36 -0.30 0.20
CA GLY A 310 -13.91 0.83 -0.53
C GLY A 310 -15.44 0.87 -0.52
N PHE A 311 -16.08 -0.30 -0.70
CA PHE A 311 -17.53 -0.45 -0.59
C PHE A 311 -18.04 -0.10 0.81
N ILE A 312 -17.36 -0.56 1.87
CA ILE A 312 -17.72 -0.21 3.25
C ILE A 312 -17.63 1.31 3.46
N VAL A 313 -16.56 1.97 2.99
CA VAL A 313 -16.43 3.44 3.10
C VAL A 313 -17.62 4.15 2.46
N ASP A 314 -17.97 3.78 1.23
CA ASP A 314 -19.03 4.44 0.46
C ASP A 314 -20.45 3.93 0.82
N TYR A 315 -20.58 2.88 1.63
CA TYR A 315 -21.87 2.27 2.00
C TYR A 315 -22.78 3.25 2.71
N LYS A 316 -23.88 3.65 2.07
CA LYS A 316 -24.82 4.65 2.60
C LYS A 316 -24.16 5.99 2.98
N ALA A 317 -22.99 6.31 2.40
CA ALA A 317 -22.29 7.56 2.67
C ALA A 317 -23.10 8.80 2.25
N TYR A 318 -24.08 8.65 1.34
CA TYR A 318 -25.02 9.70 0.96
C TYR A 318 -25.89 10.22 2.12
N ARG A 319 -26.00 9.48 3.23
CA ARG A 319 -26.81 9.86 4.39
C ARG A 319 -26.20 10.99 5.22
N GLY A 320 -24.93 11.30 5.01
CA GLY A 320 -24.24 12.38 5.68
C GLY A 320 -22.83 12.03 6.14
N TYR A 321 -22.10 13.05 6.59
CA TYR A 321 -20.72 12.94 7.05
C TYR A 321 -20.55 11.95 8.22
N THR A 322 -21.49 11.94 9.17
CA THR A 322 -21.45 11.04 10.35
C THR A 322 -21.49 9.56 9.96
N GLN A 323 -22.35 9.16 9.01
CA GLN A 323 -22.42 7.78 8.54
C GLN A 323 -21.11 7.34 7.88
N LYS A 324 -20.52 8.20 7.07
CA LYS A 324 -19.26 7.95 6.39
C LYS A 324 -18.12 7.76 7.39
N MET A 325 -18.03 8.65 8.39
CA MET A 325 -17.05 8.53 9.47
C MET A 325 -17.24 7.25 10.28
N PHE A 326 -18.48 6.86 10.56
CA PHE A 326 -18.78 5.60 11.24
C PHE A 326 -18.30 4.37 10.44
N ASN A 327 -18.53 4.34 9.12
CA ASN A 327 -18.04 3.25 8.27
C ASN A 327 -16.51 3.14 8.28
N ILE A 328 -15.81 4.27 8.25
CA ILE A 328 -14.34 4.27 8.28
C ILE A 328 -13.83 3.79 9.64
N SER A 329 -14.48 4.21 10.72
CA SER A 329 -14.18 3.74 12.07
C SER A 329 -14.34 2.22 12.20
N ILE A 330 -15.31 1.59 11.53
CA ILE A 330 -15.41 0.12 11.46
C ILE A 330 -14.15 -0.50 10.83
N LEU A 331 -13.69 0.03 9.69
CA LEU A 331 -12.50 -0.48 9.01
C LEU A 331 -11.23 -0.34 9.86
N GLN A 332 -11.11 0.79 10.57
CA GLN A 332 -10.02 1.01 11.52
C GLN A 332 -10.06 -0.03 12.66
N THR A 333 -11.24 -0.28 13.23
CA THR A 333 -11.40 -1.31 14.26
C THR A 333 -11.08 -2.71 13.76
N LEU A 334 -11.53 -3.09 12.57
CA LEU A 334 -11.16 -4.39 11.97
C LEU A 334 -9.64 -4.54 11.81
N THR A 335 -8.98 -3.46 11.38
CA THR A 335 -7.52 -3.44 11.21
C THR A 335 -6.79 -3.53 12.53
N TRP A 336 -7.29 -2.85 13.57
CA TRP A 336 -6.73 -2.90 14.91
C TRP A 336 -6.85 -4.31 15.51
N ILE A 337 -8.03 -4.94 15.40
CA ILE A 337 -8.25 -6.33 15.83
C ILE A 337 -7.27 -7.26 15.11
N GLY A 338 -7.14 -7.11 13.79
CA GLY A 338 -6.20 -7.90 12.99
C GLY A 338 -4.74 -7.69 13.42
N SER A 339 -4.34 -6.45 13.74
CA SER A 339 -2.98 -6.14 14.22
C SER A 339 -2.70 -6.73 15.60
N VAL A 340 -3.66 -6.69 16.52
CA VAL A 340 -3.56 -7.34 17.83
C VAL A 340 -3.47 -8.87 17.68
N ALA A 341 -4.33 -9.45 16.84
CA ALA A 341 -4.31 -10.88 16.56
C ALA A 341 -3.00 -11.32 15.91
N LEU A 342 -2.41 -10.50 15.03
CA LEU A 342 -1.10 -10.73 14.43
C LEU A 342 -0.02 -10.79 15.51
N CYS A 343 0.03 -9.80 16.41
CA CYS A 343 1.02 -9.78 17.50
C CYS A 343 0.92 -11.04 18.37
N ILE A 344 -0.29 -11.41 18.79
CA ILE A 344 -0.53 -12.60 19.62
C ILE A 344 -0.11 -13.87 18.88
N THR A 345 -0.48 -13.99 17.60
CA THR A 345 -0.16 -15.17 16.79
C THR A 345 1.36 -15.33 16.60
N CYS A 346 2.07 -14.24 16.33
CA CYS A 346 3.53 -14.27 16.13
C CYS A 346 4.33 -14.55 17.41
N MET A 347 3.72 -14.48 18.60
CA MET A 347 4.37 -14.92 19.85
C MET A 347 4.47 -16.45 19.94
N PHE A 348 3.63 -17.19 19.21
CA PHE A 348 3.72 -18.64 19.16
C PHE A 348 4.84 -19.08 18.21
N GLN A 349 5.83 -19.81 18.73
CA GLN A 349 6.95 -20.35 17.96
C GLN A 349 6.56 -21.64 17.21
N SER A 350 5.56 -21.57 16.33
CA SER A 350 5.12 -22.71 15.52
C SER A 350 4.89 -22.33 14.06
N ILE A 351 5.11 -23.28 13.15
CA ILE A 351 4.85 -23.10 11.71
C ILE A 351 3.36 -22.85 11.45
N PHE A 352 2.47 -23.52 12.18
CA PHE A 352 1.03 -23.33 12.04
C PHE A 352 0.62 -21.88 12.39
N ALA A 353 1.15 -21.33 13.49
CA ALA A 353 0.97 -19.93 13.84
C ALA A 353 1.54 -18.99 12.78
N ALA A 354 2.71 -19.30 12.20
CA ALA A 354 3.28 -18.50 11.11
C ALA A 354 2.34 -18.41 9.88
N ILE A 355 1.67 -19.50 9.51
CA ILE A 355 0.69 -19.50 8.41
C ILE A 355 -0.54 -18.64 8.75
N ILE A 356 -1.07 -18.76 9.98
CA ILE A 356 -2.19 -17.92 10.43
C ILE A 356 -1.78 -16.44 10.44
N ALA A 357 -0.58 -16.13 10.93
CA ALA A 357 -0.04 -14.78 10.94
C ALA A 357 0.05 -14.18 9.54
N LEU A 358 0.43 -14.96 8.51
CA LEU A 358 0.45 -14.49 7.12
C LEU A 358 -0.94 -14.10 6.60
N ILE A 359 -1.95 -14.90 6.93
CA ILE A 359 -3.33 -14.60 6.52
C ILE A 359 -3.76 -13.30 7.20
N ILE A 360 -3.64 -13.22 8.53
CA ILE A 360 -4.01 -12.03 9.28
C ILE A 360 -3.27 -10.78 8.77
N LEU A 361 -1.96 -10.89 8.53
CA LEU A 361 -1.12 -9.83 7.98
C LEU A 361 -1.68 -9.31 6.64
N THR A 362 -2.00 -10.20 5.71
CA THR A 362 -2.43 -9.82 4.36
C THR A 362 -3.74 -9.03 4.37
N PHE A 363 -4.72 -9.52 5.12
CA PHE A 363 -6.02 -8.84 5.24
C PHE A 363 -5.87 -7.52 6.00
N SER A 364 -5.20 -7.51 7.15
CA SER A 364 -5.00 -6.31 7.96
C SER A 364 -4.24 -5.22 7.20
N ARG A 365 -3.19 -5.60 6.45
CA ARG A 365 -2.41 -4.68 5.61
C ARG A 365 -3.27 -4.02 4.54
N THR A 366 -4.12 -4.81 3.88
CA THR A 366 -4.97 -4.30 2.82
C THR A 366 -6.01 -3.33 3.38
N ILE A 367 -6.68 -3.69 4.47
CA ILE A 367 -7.69 -2.84 5.11
C ILE A 367 -7.04 -1.54 5.62
N LEU A 368 -5.87 -1.63 6.25
CA LEU A 368 -5.16 -0.49 6.80
C LEU A 368 -4.84 0.56 5.72
N VAL A 369 -4.15 0.11 4.66
CA VAL A 369 -3.64 0.98 3.61
C VAL A 369 -4.78 1.50 2.74
N ALA A 370 -5.62 0.61 2.20
CA ALA A 370 -6.71 1.00 1.31
C ALA A 370 -7.76 1.85 2.05
N GLY A 371 -8.09 1.50 3.29
CA GLY A 371 -9.05 2.23 4.11
C GLY A 371 -8.57 3.64 4.46
N SER A 372 -7.32 3.82 4.87
CA SER A 372 -6.78 5.14 5.22
C SER A 372 -6.65 6.05 4.01
N GLN A 373 -6.22 5.51 2.86
CA GLN A 373 -6.15 6.27 1.61
C GLN A 373 -7.54 6.66 1.10
N ALA A 374 -8.52 5.74 1.17
CA ALA A 374 -9.89 6.03 0.83
C ALA A 374 -10.50 7.10 1.74
N LEU A 375 -10.21 7.10 3.05
CA LEU A 375 -10.61 8.19 3.94
C LEU A 375 -10.05 9.53 3.44
N ILE A 376 -8.75 9.61 3.18
CA ILE A 376 -8.12 10.88 2.79
C ILE A 376 -8.71 11.39 1.49
N ALA A 377 -8.81 10.52 0.48
CA ALA A 377 -9.38 10.89 -0.81
C ALA A 377 -10.85 11.34 -0.72
N THR A 378 -11.60 10.83 0.25
CA THR A 378 -13.04 11.08 0.34
C THR A 378 -13.45 12.20 1.29
N VAL A 379 -12.60 12.56 2.25
CA VAL A 379 -12.86 13.61 3.25
C VAL A 379 -12.15 14.91 2.89
N PHE A 380 -10.95 14.84 2.33
CA PHE A 380 -10.11 16.03 2.11
C PHE A 380 -10.26 16.60 0.70
N PRO A 381 -9.98 17.91 0.52
CA PRO A 381 -10.07 18.55 -0.78
C PRO A 381 -9.16 17.87 -1.83
N PRO A 382 -9.65 17.68 -3.07
CA PRO A 382 -8.94 16.92 -4.08
C PRO A 382 -7.59 17.55 -4.46
N GLN A 383 -7.45 18.87 -4.34
CA GLN A 383 -6.26 19.64 -4.69
C GLN A 383 -5.01 19.39 -3.82
N PHE A 384 -5.19 18.77 -2.64
CA PHE A 384 -4.10 18.50 -1.68
C PHE A 384 -3.87 17.00 -1.48
N ILE A 385 -4.52 16.13 -2.28
CA ILE A 385 -4.47 14.69 -2.05
C ILE A 385 -3.07 14.14 -2.21
N GLY A 386 -2.31 14.60 -3.21
CA GLY A 386 -0.93 14.17 -3.40
C GLY A 386 -0.10 14.47 -2.15
N SER A 387 -0.16 15.70 -1.67
CA SER A 387 0.56 16.17 -0.48
C SER A 387 0.13 15.43 0.79
N LEU A 388 -1.18 15.28 1.03
CA LEU A 388 -1.70 14.61 2.22
C LEU A 388 -1.32 13.12 2.25
N LEU A 389 -1.46 12.42 1.13
CA LEU A 389 -1.06 11.02 1.02
C LEU A 389 0.46 10.86 1.09
N GLY A 390 1.20 11.79 0.48
CA GLY A 390 2.66 11.83 0.54
C GLY A 390 3.18 12.00 1.97
N ILE A 391 2.64 12.98 2.70
CA ILE A 391 2.98 13.23 4.11
C ILE A 391 2.62 12.01 4.95
N MET A 392 1.42 11.44 4.78
CA MET A 392 0.99 10.25 5.51
C MET A 392 1.94 9.06 5.29
N TRP A 393 2.37 8.81 4.05
CA TRP A 393 3.32 7.73 3.75
C TRP A 393 4.72 8.01 4.30
N SER A 394 5.19 9.26 4.22
CA SER A 394 6.49 9.64 4.78
C SER A 394 6.52 9.53 6.30
N THR A 395 5.47 9.98 7.00
CA THR A 395 5.37 9.81 8.45
C THR A 395 5.31 8.35 8.86
N ALA A 396 4.52 7.54 8.14
CA ALA A 396 4.42 6.12 8.40
C ALA A 396 5.75 5.40 8.12
N GLY A 397 6.47 5.81 7.06
CA GLY A 397 7.82 5.35 6.74
C GLY A 397 8.83 5.66 7.84
N ILE A 398 8.87 6.91 8.31
CA ILE A 398 9.77 7.34 9.40
C ILE A 398 9.55 6.49 10.66
N ILE A 399 8.29 6.32 11.06
CA ILE A 399 7.93 5.51 12.22
C ILE A 399 8.28 4.03 11.97
N SER A 400 8.05 3.52 10.75
CA SER A 400 8.36 2.12 10.42
C SER A 400 9.85 1.77 10.52
N PHE A 401 10.77 2.73 10.44
CA PHE A 401 12.20 2.45 10.70
C PHE A 401 12.49 2.01 12.14
N ALA A 402 11.59 2.27 13.08
CA ALA A 402 11.69 1.71 14.42
C ALA A 402 11.69 0.17 14.41
N THR A 403 11.17 -0.47 13.35
CA THR A 403 11.28 -1.93 13.17
C THR A 403 12.72 -2.42 13.21
N TYR A 404 13.69 -1.69 12.64
CA TYR A 404 15.10 -2.10 12.66
C TYR A 404 15.69 -2.05 14.07
N GLY A 405 15.29 -1.05 14.87
CA GLY A 405 15.61 -1.01 16.29
C GLY A 405 15.02 -2.20 17.06
N LEU A 406 13.77 -2.58 16.75
CA LEU A 406 13.13 -3.76 17.34
C LEU A 406 13.79 -5.07 16.90
N VAL A 407 14.31 -5.15 15.66
CA VAL A 407 15.06 -6.30 15.16
C VAL A 407 16.37 -6.47 15.94
N TYR A 408 17.06 -5.38 16.27
CA TYR A 408 18.25 -5.42 17.11
C TYR A 408 17.97 -5.97 18.51
N LEU A 409 16.80 -5.66 19.08
CA LEU A 409 16.35 -6.23 20.36
C LEU A 409 15.91 -7.71 20.27
N THR A 410 15.77 -8.25 19.06
CA THR A 410 15.30 -9.62 18.77
C THR A 410 16.33 -10.42 17.98
N THR A 411 17.62 -10.14 18.21
CA THR A 411 18.75 -10.81 17.54
C THR A 411 18.72 -12.32 17.74
N ASN A 412 18.32 -12.81 18.91
CA ASN A 412 18.06 -14.22 19.12
C ASN A 412 16.64 -14.57 18.68
N PRO A 413 16.43 -15.62 17.85
CA PRO A 413 15.09 -16.05 17.43
C PRO A 413 14.15 -16.37 18.59
N THR A 414 14.69 -16.82 19.73
CA THR A 414 13.94 -17.09 20.95
C THR A 414 13.41 -15.83 21.63
N ASP A 415 14.01 -14.65 21.36
CA ASP A 415 13.61 -13.36 21.94
C ASP A 415 12.61 -12.59 21.06
N ILE A 416 12.20 -13.13 19.91
CA ILE A 416 11.25 -12.50 18.97
C ILE A 416 9.94 -12.08 19.67
N TRP A 417 9.49 -12.83 20.68
CA TRP A 417 8.28 -12.50 21.44
C TRP A 417 8.38 -11.13 22.14
N ARG A 418 9.58 -10.66 22.51
CA ARG A 418 9.80 -9.35 23.16
C ARG A 418 9.45 -8.21 22.21
N GLY A 419 9.86 -8.31 20.94
CA GLY A 419 9.51 -7.34 19.90
C GLY A 419 7.99 -7.25 19.72
N TRP A 420 7.32 -8.41 19.62
CA TRP A 420 5.87 -8.45 19.52
C TRP A 420 5.14 -7.94 20.77
N ALA A 421 5.69 -8.13 21.96
CA ALA A 421 5.13 -7.59 23.20
C ALA A 421 5.14 -6.05 23.22
N ILE A 422 6.25 -5.44 22.79
CA ILE A 422 6.38 -3.98 22.67
C ILE A 422 5.37 -3.45 21.63
N ILE A 423 5.28 -4.09 20.47
CA ILE A 423 4.33 -3.70 19.41
C ILE A 423 2.88 -3.88 19.87
N LEU A 424 2.57 -4.95 20.61
CA LEU A 424 1.25 -5.18 21.19
C LEU A 424 0.86 -4.07 22.16
N PHE A 425 1.80 -3.61 22.98
CA PHE A 425 1.59 -2.46 23.87
C PHE A 425 1.27 -1.19 23.06
N LEU A 426 2.01 -0.91 21.97
CA LEU A 426 1.70 0.21 21.06
C LEU A 426 0.31 0.08 20.42
N CYS A 427 -0.08 -1.13 20.02
CA CYS A 427 -1.43 -1.40 19.51
C CYS A 427 -2.49 -1.14 20.60
N ALA A 428 -2.22 -1.51 21.86
CA ALA A 428 -3.14 -1.26 22.96
C ALA A 428 -3.39 0.23 23.22
N ILE A 429 -2.38 1.09 23.08
CA ILE A 429 -2.55 2.56 23.16
C ILE A 429 -3.51 3.05 22.08
N MET A 430 -3.46 2.46 20.88
CA MET A 430 -4.35 2.82 19.79
C MET A 430 -5.81 2.39 20.01
N SER A 431 -6.14 1.63 21.07
CA SER A 431 -7.53 1.25 21.41
C SER A 431 -8.46 2.44 21.67
N GLY A 432 -7.92 3.64 21.93
CA GLY A 432 -8.71 4.87 22.10
C GLY A 432 -9.64 5.19 20.91
N HIS A 433 -9.33 4.71 19.70
CA HIS A 433 -10.22 4.86 18.53
C HIS A 433 -11.60 4.20 18.73
N LEU A 434 -11.72 3.21 19.63
CA LEU A 434 -12.99 2.54 19.94
C LEU A 434 -14.00 3.52 20.56
N ILE A 435 -13.52 4.50 21.34
CA ILE A 435 -14.37 5.55 21.92
C ILE A 435 -14.93 6.43 20.80
N GLN A 436 -14.11 6.78 19.80
CA GLN A 436 -14.56 7.52 18.61
C GLN A 436 -15.63 6.74 17.85
N VAL A 437 -15.46 5.42 17.67
CA VAL A 437 -16.45 4.56 17.00
C VAL A 437 -17.78 4.58 17.74
N TRP A 438 -17.76 4.45 19.07
CA TRP A 438 -18.95 4.43 19.91
C TRP A 438 -19.72 5.77 19.85
N ILE A 439 -19.01 6.90 19.92
CA ILE A 439 -19.61 8.24 19.80
C ILE A 439 -20.28 8.41 18.42
N LEU A 440 -19.59 8.01 17.35
CA LEU A 440 -20.12 8.12 15.98
C LEU A 440 -21.31 7.20 15.76
N TYR A 441 -21.33 6.02 16.37
CA TYR A 441 -22.47 5.11 16.36
C TYR A 441 -23.71 5.76 16.96
N ILE A 442 -23.60 6.37 18.15
CA ILE A 442 -24.71 7.05 18.82
C ILE A 442 -25.23 8.21 17.95
N LYS A 443 -24.33 9.03 17.40
CA LYS A 443 -24.69 10.15 16.53
C LYS A 443 -25.40 9.67 15.26
N SER A 444 -24.85 8.66 14.57
CA SER A 444 -25.45 8.06 13.37
C SER A 444 -26.85 7.51 13.66
N LYS A 445 -27.03 6.80 14.79
CA LYS A 445 -28.33 6.27 15.20
C LYS A 445 -29.36 7.40 15.45
N LYS A 446 -28.92 8.50 16.08
CA LYS A 446 -29.78 9.67 16.34
C LYS A 446 -30.16 10.38 15.03
N GLU A 447 -29.23 10.60 14.12
CA GLU A 447 -29.51 11.18 12.79
C GLU A 447 -30.49 10.32 11.98
N LYS A 448 -30.31 9.00 11.97
CA LYS A 448 -31.23 8.08 11.29
C LYS A 448 -32.64 8.18 11.88
N LYS A 449 -32.77 8.27 13.21
CA LYS A 449 -34.07 8.45 13.87
C LYS A 449 -34.71 9.79 13.48
N ASN A 450 -33.92 10.86 13.46
CA ASN A 450 -34.40 12.20 13.09
C ASN A 450 -34.85 12.27 11.61
N GLN A 451 -34.11 11.65 10.69
CA GLN A 451 -34.51 11.59 9.28
C GLN A 451 -35.82 10.80 9.09
N LEU A 452 -35.98 9.68 9.80
CA LEU A 452 -37.22 8.90 9.76
C LEU A 452 -38.42 9.69 10.30
N THR A 453 -38.25 10.47 11.37
CA THR A 453 -39.32 11.36 11.86
C THR A 453 -39.68 12.45 10.86
N ILE A 454 -38.71 13.07 10.19
CA ILE A 454 -38.98 14.11 9.17
C ILE A 454 -39.75 13.53 7.98
N ILE A 455 -39.33 12.36 7.48
CA ILE A 455 -40.02 11.68 6.36
C ILE A 455 -41.46 11.34 6.76
N ASN A 456 -41.67 10.77 7.96
CA ASN A 456 -43.01 10.45 8.44
C ASN A 456 -43.89 11.71 8.61
N GLU A 457 -43.31 12.85 9.02
CA GLU A 457 -44.02 14.12 9.11
C GLU A 457 -44.39 14.69 7.72
N GLU A 458 -43.51 14.58 6.73
CA GLU A 458 -43.77 14.99 5.34
C GLU A 458 -44.83 14.10 4.67
N GLU A 459 -44.78 12.78 4.88
CA GLU A 459 -45.80 11.83 4.44
C GLU A 459 -47.16 12.13 5.09
N MET A 460 -47.19 12.45 6.39
CA MET A 460 -48.44 12.85 7.05
C MET A 460 -48.99 14.17 6.52
N LYS A 461 -48.15 15.16 6.21
CA LYS A 461 -48.57 16.44 5.64
C LYS A 461 -49.15 16.29 4.24
N THR A 462 -48.51 15.48 3.40
CA THR A 462 -48.99 15.19 2.05
C THR A 462 -50.33 14.44 2.07
N LEU A 463 -50.47 13.44 2.96
CA LEU A 463 -51.76 12.76 3.16
C LEU A 463 -52.88 13.72 3.61
N LYS A 464 -52.62 14.61 4.57
CA LYS A 464 -53.62 15.61 5.00
C LYS A 464 -54.03 16.54 3.85
N SER A 465 -53.05 17.04 3.07
CA SER A 465 -53.35 17.90 1.91
C SER A 465 -54.12 17.21 0.78
N SER A 466 -54.09 15.88 0.72
CA SER A 466 -54.88 15.09 -0.23
C SER A 466 -56.29 14.75 0.25
N ILE A 467 -56.56 14.90 1.55
CA ILE A 467 -57.89 14.71 2.13
C ILE A 467 -58.67 16.04 2.12
N ASP A 468 -57.97 17.17 2.20
CA ASP A 468 -58.56 18.51 2.21
C ASP A 468 -58.85 19.09 0.80
N ASN A 469 -58.46 18.39 -0.27
CA ASN A 469 -58.79 18.68 -1.69
C ASN A 469 -59.75 17.62 -2.23
#